data_AF-A0A1V6M3G2-F1
#
_entry.id   AF-A0A1V6M3G2-F1
#
_cell.length_a   1.000
_cell.length_b   1.000
_cell.length_c   1.000
_cell.angle_alpha   90.00
_cell.angle_beta   90.00
_cell.angle_gamma   90.00
#
_symmetry.space_group_name_H-M   'P 1'
#
loop_
_entity.id
_entity.type
_entity.pdbx_description
1 polymer ?
#
loop_
_entity_poly.entity_id
_entity_poly.type
_entity_poly.pdbx_seq_one_letter_code
_entity_poly.pdbx_strand_id
1 'polypeptide(L)'
;MLTVKIGHYHPSLEDSFVETVHTLKRDDPMAPLAVVVPTNWMLNRLQERLVQEQGASFMNLSFMNFYVLAKEICRRSGIEVGQIIQQPVIYEGIIAELLKQHLSTNPIFKNVPSLTTLASALFQVIQDLTDANVHADDLKEAVREGFVEGMEVQKLQGVIQLYDLFRQRLKSTNISHYSDIYRMVTSYITDSEFLRRFKYILAYGFYDLTGVEQDFFGEIFRAYPTILFLPYQKKHPGFAYVKPFFESFVLGMARDIEELCPDVSTGFSYLMDSTSEGTPVVSCQPLVTDQKVDTHFITHNEKCETRNQKLVIINVSGRHDEVWTVAKEILKLTDAGYAMETIGVVARSLEPYTDTIKKIFQENSIPFATSIQEPMEKYPLIKAIQNILLLKREDFYRPMVMELFGSPYFKIPSCDSTELIPHPDLWDALSRRLGIRSGIECWLARLEQERRVLTELVVHDNEDPLSREDTFVEKKNSYS
;
A
#
# COMPACT_ATOMS: atom_id res chain seq x y z
N MET A 1 -4.26 -32.59 -3.95
CA MET A 1 -2.92 -33.23 -3.97
C MET A 1 -1.90 -32.16 -4.33
N LEU A 2 -0.97 -31.86 -3.43
CA LEU A 2 0.01 -30.76 -3.57
C LEU A 2 1.41 -31.27 -3.92
N THR A 3 2.00 -30.76 -5.00
CA THR A 3 3.43 -30.89 -5.30
C THR A 3 4.10 -29.55 -5.03
N VAL A 4 5.26 -29.55 -4.37
CA VAL A 4 5.96 -28.33 -3.99
C VAL A 4 7.32 -28.29 -4.65
N LYS A 5 7.65 -27.18 -5.30
CA LYS A 5 8.99 -26.87 -5.80
C LYS A 5 9.57 -25.75 -4.96
N ILE A 6 10.74 -25.99 -4.37
CA ILE A 6 11.46 -25.01 -3.54
C ILE A 6 12.75 -24.59 -4.25
N GLY A 7 13.09 -23.30 -4.16
CA GLY A 7 14.30 -22.77 -4.77
C GLY A 7 14.41 -21.25 -4.66
N HIS A 8 15.40 -20.68 -5.34
CA HIS A 8 15.52 -19.23 -5.47
C HIS A 8 14.41 -18.66 -6.34
N TYR A 9 13.94 -17.46 -5.97
CA TYR A 9 12.87 -16.78 -6.70
C TYR A 9 13.22 -16.58 -8.18
N HIS A 10 14.45 -16.10 -8.46
CA HIS A 10 15.00 -15.99 -9.80
C HIS A 10 16.44 -16.54 -9.82
N PRO A 11 16.86 -17.24 -10.89
CA PRO A 11 16.04 -17.67 -12.02
C PRO A 11 15.31 -19.00 -11.77
N SER A 12 15.75 -19.80 -10.80
CA SER A 12 15.37 -21.21 -10.67
C SER A 12 13.86 -21.48 -10.62
N LEU A 13 13.10 -20.76 -9.79
CA LEU A 13 11.64 -20.95 -9.72
C LEU A 13 10.91 -20.40 -10.95
N GLU A 14 11.35 -19.26 -11.50
CA GLU A 14 10.77 -18.70 -12.72
C GLU A 14 10.94 -19.67 -13.90
N ASP A 15 12.13 -20.24 -14.05
CA ASP A 15 12.45 -21.17 -15.14
C ASP A 15 11.70 -22.50 -14.96
N SER A 16 11.67 -23.02 -13.72
CA SER A 16 10.89 -24.23 -13.42
C SER A 16 9.39 -24.03 -13.63
N PHE A 17 8.87 -22.82 -13.39
CA PHE A 17 7.48 -22.47 -13.69
C PHE A 17 7.21 -22.54 -15.19
N VAL A 18 8.06 -21.93 -16.01
CA VAL A 18 7.93 -21.98 -17.47
C VAL A 18 8.00 -23.42 -17.98
N GLU A 19 9.01 -24.19 -17.55
CA GLU A 19 9.17 -25.60 -17.91
C GLU A 19 7.96 -26.45 -17.50
N THR A 20 7.39 -26.18 -16.33
CA THR A 20 6.19 -26.88 -15.86
C THR A 20 4.99 -26.57 -16.75
N VAL A 21 4.79 -25.31 -17.15
CA VAL A 21 3.72 -24.92 -18.08
C VAL A 21 3.90 -25.63 -19.43
N HIS A 22 5.12 -25.68 -19.97
CA HIS A 22 5.42 -26.43 -21.19
C HIS A 22 5.11 -27.92 -21.06
N THR A 23 5.53 -28.54 -19.97
CA THR A 23 5.34 -29.97 -19.73
C THR A 23 3.85 -30.33 -19.63
N LEU A 24 3.08 -29.53 -18.89
CA LEU A 24 1.64 -29.76 -18.73
C LEU A 24 0.83 -29.56 -20.02
N LYS A 25 1.35 -28.75 -20.95
CA LYS A 25 0.71 -28.42 -22.24
C LYS A 25 1.31 -29.14 -23.45
N ARG A 26 2.32 -29.99 -23.25
CA ARG A 26 3.01 -30.72 -24.33
C ARG A 26 2.03 -31.57 -25.15
N ASP A 27 1.16 -32.31 -24.47
CA ASP A 27 0.19 -33.22 -25.10
C ASP A 27 -1.13 -32.53 -25.46
N ASP A 28 -1.52 -31.50 -24.70
CA ASP A 28 -2.74 -30.71 -24.90
C ASP A 28 -2.45 -29.20 -24.75
N PRO A 29 -2.25 -28.47 -25.86
CA PRO A 29 -2.00 -27.03 -25.84
C PRO A 29 -3.14 -26.20 -25.23
N MET A 30 -4.36 -26.74 -25.21
CA MET A 30 -5.58 -26.10 -24.68
C MET A 30 -5.89 -26.51 -23.24
N ALA A 31 -5.01 -27.28 -22.59
CA ALA A 31 -5.21 -27.70 -21.21
C ALA A 31 -5.47 -26.47 -20.30
N PRO A 32 -6.61 -26.42 -19.58
CA PRO A 32 -6.96 -25.30 -18.71
C PRO A 32 -6.05 -25.29 -17.49
N LEU A 33 -5.25 -24.23 -17.36
CA LEU A 33 -4.36 -24.01 -16.21
C LEU A 33 -4.72 -22.71 -15.50
N ALA A 34 -4.72 -22.72 -14.17
CA ALA A 34 -4.83 -21.50 -13.37
C ALA A 34 -3.46 -21.14 -12.81
N VAL A 35 -3.04 -19.89 -12.97
CA VAL A 35 -1.84 -19.33 -12.32
C VAL A 35 -2.30 -18.37 -11.24
N VAL A 36 -1.89 -18.64 -10.00
CA VAL A 36 -2.36 -17.95 -8.80
C VAL A 36 -1.16 -17.36 -8.06
N VAL A 37 -1.17 -16.04 -7.87
CA VAL A 37 -0.10 -15.27 -7.21
C VAL A 37 -0.69 -14.30 -6.19
N PRO A 38 0.05 -13.84 -5.17
CA PRO A 38 -0.53 -12.90 -4.21
C PRO A 38 -0.66 -11.47 -4.77
N THR A 39 0.19 -11.04 -5.72
CA THR A 39 0.20 -9.65 -6.22
C THR A 39 0.15 -9.54 -7.75
N ASN A 40 -0.39 -8.43 -8.25
CA ASN A 40 -0.41 -8.12 -9.68
C ASN A 40 0.98 -7.90 -10.28
N TRP A 41 1.95 -7.43 -9.48
CA TRP A 41 3.34 -7.29 -9.93
C TRP A 41 3.94 -8.64 -10.32
N MET A 42 3.75 -9.66 -9.49
CA MET A 42 4.21 -11.01 -9.83
C MET A 42 3.44 -11.62 -10.97
N LEU A 43 2.14 -11.32 -11.08
CA LEU A 43 1.32 -11.75 -12.20
C LEU A 43 1.92 -11.26 -13.52
N ASN A 44 2.20 -9.96 -13.61
CA ASN A 44 2.81 -9.34 -14.80
C ASN A 44 4.20 -9.92 -15.07
N ARG A 45 5.03 -10.12 -14.03
CA ARG A 45 6.35 -10.73 -14.16
C ARG A 45 6.29 -12.13 -14.75
N LEU A 46 5.40 -13.00 -14.27
CA LEU A 46 5.24 -14.36 -14.80
C LEU A 46 4.72 -14.35 -16.25
N GLN A 47 3.83 -13.41 -16.58
CA GLN A 47 3.38 -13.22 -17.96
C GLN A 47 4.54 -12.81 -18.87
N GLU A 48 5.36 -11.85 -18.45
CA GLU A 48 6.56 -11.43 -19.18
C GLU A 48 7.53 -12.60 -19.39
N ARG A 49 7.82 -13.38 -18.34
CA ARG A 49 8.71 -14.54 -18.43
C ARG A 49 8.20 -15.58 -19.42
N LEU A 50 6.91 -15.89 -19.39
CA LEU A 50 6.31 -16.82 -20.36
C LEU A 50 6.37 -16.30 -21.80
N VAL A 51 6.33 -14.97 -22.01
CA VAL A 51 6.38 -14.38 -23.36
C VAL A 51 7.79 -14.40 -23.91
N GLN A 52 8.79 -14.21 -23.04
CA GLN A 52 10.20 -14.21 -23.41
C GLN A 52 10.71 -15.60 -23.83
N GLU A 53 10.20 -16.66 -23.19
CA GLU A 53 10.55 -18.03 -23.54
C GLU A 53 9.77 -18.52 -24.78
N GLN A 54 10.49 -18.79 -25.87
CA GLN A 54 9.88 -19.21 -27.12
C GLN A 54 9.21 -20.59 -26.98
N GLY A 55 7.89 -20.65 -27.14
CA GLY A 55 7.13 -21.91 -27.34
C GLY A 55 6.03 -22.22 -26.32
N ALA A 56 5.79 -21.37 -25.31
CA ALA A 56 4.72 -21.61 -24.35
C ALA A 56 3.34 -21.27 -24.96
N SER A 57 2.40 -22.21 -24.91
CA SER A 57 1.01 -21.96 -25.35
C SER A 57 0.26 -21.13 -24.31
N PHE A 58 0.00 -19.86 -24.61
CA PHE A 58 -0.80 -18.93 -23.79
C PHE A 58 -2.28 -19.27 -23.69
N MET A 59 -2.76 -20.19 -24.51
CA MET A 59 -4.17 -20.47 -24.64
C MET A 59 -4.73 -21.13 -23.37
N ASN A 60 -5.89 -20.71 -22.88
CA ASN A 60 -6.53 -21.29 -21.70
C ASN A 60 -5.69 -21.26 -20.40
N LEU A 61 -4.78 -20.29 -20.27
CA LEU A 61 -4.11 -19.92 -19.02
C LEU A 61 -4.88 -18.78 -18.34
N SER A 62 -5.36 -19.02 -17.12
CA SER A 62 -6.05 -18.01 -16.32
C SER A 62 -5.12 -17.48 -15.22
N PHE A 63 -4.65 -16.24 -15.37
CA PHE A 63 -3.86 -15.56 -14.35
C PHE A 63 -4.77 -14.81 -13.38
N MET A 64 -4.62 -15.07 -12.09
CA MET A 64 -5.44 -14.47 -11.04
C MET A 64 -4.56 -14.16 -9.83
N ASN A 65 -4.84 -13.03 -9.17
CA ASN A 65 -4.36 -12.86 -7.81
C ASN A 65 -5.30 -13.57 -6.82
N PHE A 66 -4.90 -13.71 -5.55
CA PHE A 66 -5.70 -14.40 -4.52
C PHE A 66 -7.12 -13.85 -4.41
N TYR A 67 -7.26 -12.52 -4.40
CA TYR A 67 -8.56 -11.86 -4.31
C TYR A 67 -9.44 -12.15 -5.51
N VAL A 68 -8.90 -12.05 -6.72
CA VAL A 68 -9.62 -12.30 -7.96
C VAL A 68 -10.08 -13.76 -8.01
N LEU A 69 -9.23 -14.69 -7.57
CA LEU A 69 -9.59 -16.10 -7.47
C LEU A 69 -10.78 -16.32 -6.53
N ALA A 70 -10.68 -15.82 -5.29
CA ALA A 70 -11.76 -15.95 -4.30
C ALA A 70 -13.06 -15.29 -4.79
N LYS A 71 -12.96 -14.09 -5.36
CA LYS A 71 -14.11 -13.36 -5.91
C LYS A 71 -14.78 -14.09 -7.07
N GLU A 72 -14.01 -14.70 -7.97
CA GLU A 72 -14.56 -15.46 -9.09
C GLU A 72 -15.26 -16.75 -8.62
N ILE A 73 -14.75 -17.39 -7.57
CA ILE A 73 -15.44 -18.52 -6.93
C ILE A 73 -16.76 -18.05 -6.30
N CYS A 74 -16.76 -16.97 -5.51
CA CYS A 74 -18.00 -16.39 -4.97
C CYS A 74 -19.04 -16.14 -6.04
N ARG A 75 -18.63 -15.46 -7.12
CA ARG A 75 -19.50 -15.04 -8.22
C ARG A 75 -20.16 -16.24 -8.90
N ARG A 76 -19.44 -17.35 -9.05
CA ARG A 76 -19.96 -18.57 -9.72
C ARG A 76 -20.75 -19.47 -8.80
N SER A 77 -20.41 -19.53 -7.52
CA SER A 77 -21.16 -20.27 -6.51
C SER A 77 -22.40 -19.52 -6.01
N GLY A 78 -22.64 -18.28 -6.49
CA GLY A 78 -23.77 -17.46 -6.06
C GLY A 78 -23.69 -16.99 -4.62
N ILE A 79 -22.48 -16.89 -4.05
CA ILE A 79 -22.25 -16.48 -2.66
C ILE A 79 -22.36 -14.96 -2.58
N GLU A 80 -23.31 -14.47 -1.80
CA GLU A 80 -23.43 -13.05 -1.49
C GLU A 80 -22.47 -12.68 -0.35
N VAL A 81 -21.36 -12.01 -0.70
CA VAL A 81 -20.33 -11.53 0.25
C VAL A 81 -20.64 -10.09 0.72
N GLY A 82 -21.82 -9.55 0.40
CA GLY A 82 -22.14 -8.15 0.68
C GLY A 82 -21.20 -7.16 -0.02
N GLN A 83 -21.13 -5.93 0.52
CA GLN A 83 -20.22 -4.90 0.03
C GLN A 83 -18.85 -5.03 0.69
N ILE A 84 -17.84 -5.40 -0.09
CA ILE A 84 -16.45 -5.45 0.36
C ILE A 84 -15.89 -4.03 0.37
N ILE A 85 -15.53 -3.54 1.55
CA ILE A 85 -14.90 -2.23 1.75
C ILE A 85 -13.42 -2.48 2.06
N GLN A 86 -12.52 -1.69 1.48
CA GLN A 86 -11.07 -1.82 1.74
C GLN A 86 -10.53 -0.70 2.61
N GLN A 87 -11.28 0.40 2.76
CA GLN A 87 -10.84 1.60 3.44
C GLN A 87 -10.94 1.42 4.97
N PRO A 88 -9.81 1.44 5.72
CA PRO A 88 -9.80 1.28 7.17
C PRO A 88 -10.70 2.28 7.91
N VAL A 89 -10.77 3.52 7.40
CA VAL A 89 -11.53 4.63 7.99
C VAL A 89 -13.00 4.28 8.26
N ILE A 90 -13.63 3.45 7.44
CA ILE A 90 -15.02 3.02 7.66
C ILE A 90 -15.11 2.11 8.88
N TYR A 91 -14.20 1.14 9.01
CA TYR A 91 -14.14 0.23 10.15
C TYR A 91 -13.76 0.95 11.44
N GLU A 92 -12.80 1.88 11.36
CA GLU A 92 -12.43 2.75 12.48
C GLU A 92 -13.61 3.61 12.94
N GLY A 93 -14.39 4.17 12.00
CA GLY A 93 -15.62 4.89 12.30
C GLY A 93 -16.67 4.03 12.99
N ILE A 94 -16.86 2.79 12.54
CA ILE A 94 -17.77 1.82 13.19
C ILE A 94 -17.30 1.53 14.62
N ILE A 95 -16.01 1.26 14.82
CA ILE A 95 -15.45 0.99 16.14
C ILE A 95 -15.58 2.21 17.05
N ALA A 96 -15.29 3.42 16.55
CA ALA A 96 -15.47 4.65 17.32
C ALA A 96 -16.92 4.82 17.78
N GLU A 97 -17.90 4.51 16.94
CA GLU A 97 -19.32 4.56 17.30
C GLU A 97 -19.70 3.48 18.33
N LEU A 98 -19.22 2.24 18.16
CA LEU A 98 -19.43 1.17 19.14
C LEU A 98 -18.82 1.50 20.51
N LEU A 99 -17.63 2.10 20.52
CA LEU A 99 -16.99 2.59 21.73
C LEU A 99 -17.84 3.68 22.37
N LYS A 100 -18.31 4.70 21.64
CA LYS A 100 -19.20 5.74 22.19
C LYS A 100 -20.42 5.15 22.91
N GLN A 101 -21.03 4.14 22.32
CA GLN A 101 -22.22 3.47 22.86
C GLN A 101 -21.91 2.64 24.13
N HIS A 102 -20.65 2.25 24.36
CA HIS A 102 -20.25 1.31 25.42
C HIS A 102 -19.17 1.84 26.40
N LEU A 103 -18.74 3.09 26.26
CA LEU A 103 -17.81 3.80 27.16
C LEU A 103 -18.29 3.78 28.63
N SER A 104 -19.60 3.76 28.85
CA SER A 104 -20.20 3.75 30.19
C SER A 104 -19.97 2.43 30.93
N THR A 105 -19.88 1.32 30.20
CA THR A 105 -19.95 -0.04 30.74
C THR A 105 -18.57 -0.64 31.02
N ASN A 106 -17.54 -0.27 30.25
CA ASN A 106 -16.20 -0.83 30.39
C ASN A 106 -15.20 0.18 30.99
N PRO A 107 -14.63 -0.09 32.19
CA PRO A 107 -13.72 0.84 32.87
C PRO A 107 -12.40 1.07 32.12
N ILE A 108 -12.03 0.17 31.21
CA ILE A 108 -10.77 0.18 30.46
C ILE A 108 -10.71 1.34 29.45
N PHE A 109 -11.86 1.78 28.93
CA PHE A 109 -11.93 2.81 27.89
C PHE A 109 -12.23 4.22 28.43
N LYS A 110 -12.33 4.41 29.75
CA LYS A 110 -12.78 5.67 30.36
C LYS A 110 -11.74 6.81 30.32
N ASN A 111 -10.44 6.50 30.26
CA ASN A 111 -9.35 7.49 30.37
C ASN A 111 -8.60 7.75 29.06
N VAL A 112 -9.31 7.66 27.93
CA VAL A 112 -8.68 7.72 26.60
C VAL A 112 -8.68 9.16 26.08
N PRO A 113 -7.52 9.74 25.72
CA PRO A 113 -7.42 11.14 25.30
C PRO A 113 -8.04 11.42 23.91
N SER A 114 -8.09 10.42 23.03
CA SER A 114 -8.71 10.52 21.70
C SER A 114 -9.40 9.21 21.32
N LEU A 115 -10.71 9.29 21.10
CA LEU A 115 -11.51 8.15 20.65
C LEU A 115 -11.06 7.62 19.28
N THR A 116 -10.68 8.53 18.36
CA THR A 116 -10.27 8.17 17.00
C THR A 116 -8.99 7.34 17.03
N THR A 117 -7.99 7.77 17.79
CA THR A 117 -6.70 7.06 17.89
C THR A 117 -6.87 5.67 18.51
N LEU A 118 -7.72 5.55 19.53
CA LEU A 118 -8.04 4.25 20.10
C LEU A 118 -8.81 3.37 19.12
N ALA A 119 -9.75 3.92 18.36
CA ALA A 119 -10.50 3.16 17.37
C ALA A 119 -9.58 2.59 16.28
N SER A 120 -8.62 3.39 15.77
CA SER A 120 -7.62 2.91 14.82
C SER A 120 -6.74 1.80 15.42
N ALA A 121 -6.26 1.96 16.66
CA ALA A 121 -5.45 0.93 17.32
C ALA A 121 -6.22 -0.37 17.57
N LEU A 122 -7.48 -0.28 18.04
CA LEU A 122 -8.34 -1.45 18.26
C LEU A 122 -8.77 -2.10 16.94
N PHE A 123 -8.93 -1.31 15.86
CA PHE A 123 -9.19 -1.85 14.54
C PHE A 123 -8.03 -2.74 14.08
N GLN A 124 -6.77 -2.34 14.27
CA GLN A 124 -5.62 -3.17 13.92
C GLN A 124 -5.67 -4.53 14.65
N VAL A 125 -5.97 -4.53 15.96
CA VAL A 125 -6.11 -5.78 16.72
C VAL A 125 -7.26 -6.64 16.19
N ILE A 126 -8.41 -6.03 15.88
CA ILE A 126 -9.56 -6.74 15.31
C ILE A 126 -9.25 -7.28 13.91
N GLN A 127 -8.49 -6.53 13.12
CA GLN A 127 -8.03 -6.94 11.81
C GLN A 127 -7.09 -8.14 11.93
N ASP A 128 -6.11 -8.11 12.83
CA ASP A 128 -5.21 -9.24 13.09
C ASP A 128 -5.98 -10.50 13.51
N LEU A 129 -6.98 -10.37 14.40
CA LEU A 129 -7.84 -11.48 14.81
C LEU A 129 -8.69 -12.01 13.65
N THR A 130 -9.14 -11.13 12.75
CA THR A 130 -9.92 -11.49 11.57
C THR A 130 -9.06 -12.23 10.55
N ASP A 131 -7.86 -11.72 10.28
CA ASP A 131 -6.90 -12.28 9.33
C ASP A 131 -6.37 -13.63 9.83
N ALA A 132 -6.15 -13.78 11.14
CA ALA A 132 -5.79 -15.05 11.78
C ALA A 132 -6.95 -16.07 11.86
N ASN A 133 -8.17 -15.71 11.42
CA ASN A 133 -9.38 -16.51 11.53
C ASN A 133 -9.73 -16.95 12.97
N VAL A 134 -9.40 -16.13 13.96
CA VAL A 134 -9.64 -16.43 15.38
C VAL A 134 -11.09 -16.14 15.73
N HIS A 135 -11.75 -17.09 16.40
CA HIS A 135 -13.11 -16.94 16.91
C HIS A 135 -13.10 -16.47 18.36
N ALA A 136 -14.17 -15.78 18.78
CA ALA A 136 -14.33 -15.31 20.15
C ALA A 136 -14.28 -16.46 21.17
N ASP A 137 -14.71 -17.66 20.78
CA ASP A 137 -14.71 -18.84 21.65
C ASP A 137 -13.30 -19.40 21.85
N ASP A 138 -12.43 -19.34 20.84
CA ASP A 138 -11.01 -19.71 20.95
C ASP A 138 -10.29 -18.81 21.96
N LEU A 139 -10.56 -17.50 21.91
CA LEU A 139 -9.99 -16.54 22.87
C LEU A 139 -10.52 -16.75 24.29
N LYS A 140 -11.79 -17.13 24.45
CA LYS A 140 -12.35 -17.48 25.77
C LYS A 140 -11.71 -18.74 26.33
N GLU A 141 -11.43 -19.75 25.50
CA GLU A 141 -10.71 -20.95 25.91
C GLU A 141 -9.28 -20.62 26.33
N ALA A 142 -8.54 -19.81 25.55
CA ALA A 142 -7.19 -19.40 25.92
C ALA A 142 -7.13 -18.69 27.29
N VAL A 143 -8.16 -17.91 27.63
CA VAL A 143 -8.30 -17.32 28.97
C VAL A 143 -8.59 -18.37 30.04
N ARG A 144 -9.43 -19.37 29.75
CA ARG A 144 -9.71 -20.49 30.68
C ARG A 144 -8.48 -21.34 30.95
N GLU A 145 -7.67 -21.59 29.94
CA GLU A 145 -6.45 -22.40 30.01
C GLU A 145 -5.28 -21.67 30.69
N GLY A 146 -5.44 -20.39 31.04
CA GLY A 146 -4.46 -19.63 31.81
C GLY A 146 -3.30 -19.06 30.98
N PHE A 147 -3.45 -18.96 29.66
CA PHE A 147 -2.44 -18.31 28.81
C PHE A 147 -2.31 -16.81 29.05
N VAL A 148 -3.31 -16.19 29.69
CA VAL A 148 -3.34 -14.77 30.03
C VAL A 148 -3.78 -14.63 31.48
N GLU A 149 -3.04 -13.84 32.26
CA GLU A 149 -3.30 -13.64 33.69
C GLU A 149 -3.46 -12.16 34.06
N GLY A 150 -4.11 -11.88 35.20
CA GLY A 150 -4.21 -10.55 35.78
C GLY A 150 -5.05 -9.55 34.98
N MET A 151 -4.59 -8.29 34.92
CA MET A 151 -5.32 -7.20 34.25
C MET A 151 -5.47 -7.38 32.73
N GLU A 152 -4.66 -8.23 32.11
CA GLU A 152 -4.72 -8.51 30.68
C GLU A 152 -5.96 -9.31 30.30
N VAL A 153 -6.48 -10.14 31.22
CA VAL A 153 -7.74 -10.87 31.04
C VAL A 153 -8.91 -9.92 30.84
N GLN A 154 -9.00 -8.85 31.64
CA GLN A 154 -10.07 -7.86 31.52
C GLN A 154 -9.99 -7.09 30.21
N LYS A 155 -8.76 -6.75 29.76
CA LYS A 155 -8.53 -6.11 28.46
C LYS A 155 -8.95 -7.01 27.31
N LEU A 156 -8.53 -8.28 27.36
CA LEU A 156 -8.86 -9.27 26.34
C LEU A 156 -10.38 -9.51 26.28
N GLN A 157 -11.07 -9.62 27.42
CA GLN A 157 -12.54 -9.71 27.45
C GLN A 157 -13.22 -8.50 26.80
N GLY A 158 -12.71 -7.28 27.05
CA GLY A 158 -13.19 -6.07 26.38
C GLY A 158 -12.99 -6.11 24.86
N VAL A 159 -11.85 -6.61 24.39
CA VAL A 159 -11.56 -6.78 22.96
C VAL A 159 -12.46 -7.85 22.33
N ILE A 160 -12.66 -9.00 22.99
CA ILE A 160 -13.56 -10.08 22.54
C ILE A 160 -14.98 -9.54 22.36
N GLN A 161 -15.49 -8.82 23.36
CA GLN A 161 -16.84 -8.24 23.30
C GLN A 161 -16.96 -7.22 22.16
N LEU A 162 -15.96 -6.35 22.00
CA LEU A 162 -15.94 -5.38 20.89
C LEU A 162 -15.88 -6.07 19.54
N TYR A 163 -15.09 -7.14 19.41
CA TYR A 163 -14.95 -7.93 18.19
C TYR A 163 -16.26 -8.60 17.78
N ASP A 164 -16.98 -9.21 18.74
CA ASP A 164 -18.30 -9.80 18.50
C ASP A 164 -19.31 -8.75 18.02
N LEU A 165 -19.36 -7.61 18.69
CA LEU A 165 -20.24 -6.49 18.32
C LEU A 165 -19.90 -5.91 16.95
N PHE A 166 -18.61 -5.80 16.64
CA PHE A 166 -18.11 -5.35 15.35
C PHE A 166 -18.56 -6.32 14.24
N ARG A 167 -18.36 -7.63 14.40
CA ARG A 167 -18.83 -8.65 13.44
C ARG A 167 -20.36 -8.61 13.26
N GLN A 168 -21.12 -8.43 14.34
CA GLN A 168 -22.59 -8.29 14.25
C GLN A 168 -23.00 -7.04 13.47
N ARG A 169 -22.31 -5.92 13.68
CA ARG A 169 -22.56 -4.66 12.96
C ARG A 169 -22.24 -4.77 11.47
N LEU A 170 -21.16 -5.44 11.11
CA LEU A 170 -20.82 -5.71 9.71
C LEU A 170 -21.91 -6.53 9.02
N LYS A 171 -22.38 -7.61 9.66
CA LYS A 171 -23.49 -8.43 9.15
C LYS A 171 -24.77 -7.63 8.95
N SER A 172 -25.17 -6.80 9.92
CA SER A 172 -26.42 -6.03 9.81
C SER A 172 -26.39 -4.92 8.77
N THR A 173 -25.19 -4.42 8.42
CA THR A 173 -24.98 -3.40 7.39
C THR A 173 -24.68 -3.99 6.01
N ASN A 174 -24.63 -5.32 5.89
CA ASN A 174 -24.21 -6.03 4.68
C ASN A 174 -22.83 -5.59 4.16
N ILE A 175 -21.93 -5.25 5.08
CA ILE A 175 -20.54 -4.89 4.81
C ILE A 175 -19.66 -6.07 5.19
N SER A 176 -18.67 -6.39 4.36
CA SER A 176 -17.67 -7.40 4.63
C SER A 176 -16.26 -6.84 4.56
N HIS A 177 -15.38 -7.40 5.37
CA HIS A 177 -13.95 -7.19 5.28
C HIS A 177 -13.39 -7.93 4.06
N TYR A 178 -12.25 -7.48 3.54
CA TYR A 178 -11.55 -8.16 2.46
C TYR A 178 -11.28 -9.64 2.80
N SER A 179 -10.84 -9.91 4.02
CA SER A 179 -10.53 -11.26 4.54
C SER A 179 -11.75 -12.18 4.66
N ASP A 180 -12.96 -11.60 4.77
CA ASP A 180 -14.20 -12.39 4.85
C ASP A 180 -14.46 -13.15 3.56
N ILE A 181 -13.95 -12.67 2.42
CA ILE A 181 -14.12 -13.35 1.13
C ILE A 181 -13.53 -14.76 1.15
N TYR A 182 -12.35 -14.91 1.76
CA TYR A 182 -11.68 -16.20 1.85
C TYR A 182 -12.45 -17.12 2.78
N ARG A 183 -12.81 -16.64 3.98
CA ARG A 183 -13.56 -17.40 4.98
C ARG A 183 -14.90 -17.93 4.43
N MET A 184 -15.64 -17.10 3.70
CA MET A 184 -16.94 -17.48 3.14
C MET A 184 -16.81 -18.50 2.00
N VAL A 185 -15.75 -18.41 1.19
CA VAL A 185 -15.53 -19.32 0.08
C VAL A 185 -15.04 -20.69 0.53
N THR A 186 -14.30 -20.77 1.64
CA THR A 186 -13.65 -22.01 2.09
C THR A 186 -14.59 -23.21 2.11
N SER A 187 -15.82 -23.05 2.61
CA SER A 187 -16.82 -24.13 2.68
C SER A 187 -17.34 -24.61 1.32
N TYR A 188 -17.11 -23.87 0.23
CA TYR A 188 -17.61 -24.16 -1.11
C TYR A 188 -16.51 -24.56 -2.10
N ILE A 189 -15.26 -24.68 -1.64
CA ILE A 189 -14.12 -25.01 -2.51
C ILE A 189 -14.26 -26.41 -3.11
N THR A 190 -14.59 -27.41 -2.29
CA THR A 190 -14.70 -28.81 -2.71
C THR A 190 -15.74 -29.03 -3.81
N ASP A 191 -16.82 -28.25 -3.79
CA ASP A 191 -17.93 -28.33 -4.75
C ASP A 191 -17.80 -27.32 -5.90
N SER A 192 -16.69 -26.58 -5.98
CA SER A 192 -16.50 -25.53 -6.99
C SER A 192 -16.35 -26.10 -8.40
N GLU A 193 -17.41 -25.98 -9.22
CA GLU A 193 -17.35 -26.29 -10.66
C GLU A 193 -16.28 -25.45 -11.38
N PHE A 194 -16.05 -24.23 -10.90
CA PHE A 194 -15.04 -23.33 -11.44
C PHE A 194 -13.62 -23.87 -11.28
N LEU A 195 -13.28 -24.38 -10.10
CA LEU A 195 -11.94 -24.93 -9.87
C LEU A 195 -11.77 -26.28 -10.58
N ARG A 196 -12.84 -27.08 -10.64
CA ARG A 196 -12.84 -28.39 -11.31
C ARG A 196 -12.55 -28.32 -12.81
N ARG A 197 -12.75 -27.15 -13.44
CA ARG A 197 -12.41 -26.95 -14.86
C ARG A 197 -10.91 -26.92 -15.13
N PHE A 198 -10.09 -26.64 -14.11
CA PHE A 198 -8.64 -26.53 -14.29
C PHE A 198 -7.99 -27.89 -14.08
N LYS A 199 -7.10 -28.26 -15.00
CA LYS A 199 -6.30 -29.49 -14.89
C LYS A 199 -5.30 -29.38 -13.74
N TYR A 200 -4.66 -28.21 -13.62
CA TYR A 200 -3.76 -27.87 -12.52
C TYR A 200 -3.92 -26.40 -12.11
N ILE A 201 -3.70 -26.17 -10.82
CA ILE A 201 -3.53 -24.85 -10.23
C ILE A 201 -2.03 -24.67 -9.95
N LEU A 202 -1.44 -23.60 -10.47
CA LEU A 202 -0.04 -23.23 -10.30
C LEU A 202 0.03 -22.05 -9.33
N ALA A 203 0.39 -22.32 -8.09
CA ALA A 203 0.49 -21.35 -7.02
C ALA A 203 1.94 -20.85 -6.91
N TYR A 204 2.20 -19.54 -6.98
CA TYR A 204 3.57 -19.03 -7.13
C TYR A 204 3.88 -17.86 -6.19
N GLY A 205 5.05 -17.92 -5.54
CA GLY A 205 5.79 -16.75 -5.05
C GLY A 205 5.38 -16.19 -3.69
N PHE A 206 4.52 -16.87 -2.93
CA PHE A 206 4.20 -16.49 -1.54
C PHE A 206 4.99 -17.34 -0.54
N TYR A 207 5.36 -16.73 0.58
CA TYR A 207 6.16 -17.35 1.65
C TYR A 207 5.47 -17.33 3.02
N ASP A 208 4.34 -16.63 3.11
CA ASP A 208 3.44 -16.56 4.24
C ASP A 208 1.99 -16.45 3.73
N LEU A 209 1.04 -16.78 4.59
CA LEU A 209 -0.39 -16.64 4.36
C LEU A 209 -1.03 -16.30 5.71
N THR A 210 -2.03 -15.42 5.69
CA THR A 210 -2.90 -15.17 6.86
C THR A 210 -3.68 -16.45 7.23
N GLY A 211 -4.24 -16.53 8.43
CA GLY A 211 -5.01 -17.71 8.86
C GLY A 211 -6.19 -18.03 7.94
N VAL A 212 -6.95 -17.01 7.52
CA VAL A 212 -8.06 -17.20 6.56
C VAL A 212 -7.58 -17.67 5.18
N GLU A 213 -6.40 -17.22 4.75
CA GLU A 213 -5.80 -17.64 3.48
C GLU A 213 -5.24 -19.07 3.59
N GLN A 214 -4.69 -19.46 4.74
CA GLN A 214 -4.25 -20.84 5.00
C GLN A 214 -5.43 -21.82 4.95
N ASP A 215 -6.57 -21.46 5.54
CA ASP A 215 -7.78 -22.28 5.44
C ASP A 215 -8.24 -22.40 3.98
N PHE A 216 -8.28 -21.27 3.27
CA PHE A 216 -8.69 -21.21 1.86
C PHE A 216 -7.76 -22.05 0.95
N PHE A 217 -6.45 -21.82 1.00
CA PHE A 217 -5.49 -22.58 0.18
C PHE A 217 -5.36 -24.02 0.64
N GLY A 218 -5.51 -24.29 1.94
CA GLY A 218 -5.47 -25.64 2.48
C GLY A 218 -6.55 -26.54 1.88
N GLU A 219 -7.77 -26.03 1.76
CA GLU A 219 -8.86 -26.74 1.08
C GLU A 219 -8.60 -26.90 -0.44
N ILE A 220 -8.05 -25.88 -1.11
CA ILE A 220 -7.66 -26.00 -2.53
C ILE A 220 -6.61 -27.09 -2.73
N PHE A 221 -5.57 -27.11 -1.88
CA PHE A 221 -4.47 -28.06 -1.97
C PHE A 221 -4.93 -29.49 -1.69
N ARG A 222 -5.97 -29.69 -0.87
CA ARG A 222 -6.60 -30.98 -0.63
C ARG A 222 -7.45 -31.42 -1.82
N ALA A 223 -8.37 -30.56 -2.28
CA ALA A 223 -9.39 -30.90 -3.27
C ALA A 223 -8.88 -30.95 -4.73
N TYR A 224 -7.91 -30.11 -5.09
CA TYR A 224 -7.47 -29.94 -6.49
C TYR A 224 -5.98 -30.26 -6.70
N PRO A 225 -5.57 -30.70 -7.90
CA PRO A 225 -4.16 -30.86 -8.26
C PRO A 225 -3.46 -29.49 -8.29
N THR A 226 -2.51 -29.28 -7.39
CA THR A 226 -1.82 -27.99 -7.25
C THR A 226 -0.31 -28.18 -7.25
N ILE A 227 0.40 -27.30 -7.95
CA ILE A 227 1.85 -27.17 -7.91
C ILE A 227 2.19 -25.83 -7.26
N LEU A 228 2.89 -25.86 -6.13
CA LEU A 228 3.33 -24.68 -5.40
C LEU A 228 4.80 -24.41 -5.68
N PHE A 229 5.10 -23.21 -6.19
CA PHE A 229 6.45 -22.68 -6.36
C PHE A 229 6.77 -21.77 -5.18
N LEU A 230 7.46 -22.31 -4.18
CA LEU A 230 7.74 -21.67 -2.91
C LEU A 230 9.18 -21.12 -2.88
N PRO A 231 9.39 -19.80 -2.77
CA PRO A 231 10.72 -19.21 -2.64
C PRO A 231 11.34 -19.55 -1.28
N TYR A 232 12.02 -20.70 -1.23
CA TYR A 232 12.60 -21.24 -0.01
C TYR A 232 13.84 -22.07 -0.31
N GLN A 233 14.91 -21.83 0.45
CA GLN A 233 16.10 -22.66 0.44
C GLN A 233 16.38 -23.17 1.86
N LYS A 234 16.54 -24.49 2.00
CA LYS A 234 16.80 -25.10 3.30
C LYS A 234 18.17 -24.67 3.82
N LYS A 235 18.26 -24.49 5.14
CA LYS A 235 19.51 -24.16 5.85
C LYS A 235 20.18 -22.85 5.42
N HIS A 236 19.47 -21.98 4.69
CA HIS A 236 19.98 -20.68 4.27
C HIS A 236 19.44 -19.56 5.19
N PRO A 237 20.29 -18.71 5.81
CA PRO A 237 19.86 -17.71 6.78
C PRO A 237 18.89 -16.69 6.19
N GLY A 238 19.08 -16.32 4.92
CA GLY A 238 18.20 -15.40 4.19
C GLY A 238 16.77 -15.91 3.98
N PHE A 239 16.47 -17.18 4.25
CA PHE A 239 15.13 -17.78 4.12
C PHE A 239 14.55 -18.24 5.46
N ALA A 240 15.18 -17.87 6.59
CA ALA A 240 14.74 -18.27 7.92
C ALA A 240 13.28 -17.87 8.23
N TYR A 241 12.80 -16.77 7.64
CA TYR A 241 11.43 -16.29 7.81
C TYR A 241 10.36 -17.18 7.14
N VAL A 242 10.74 -17.95 6.11
CA VAL A 242 9.82 -18.87 5.39
C VAL A 242 9.70 -20.21 6.11
N LYS A 243 10.72 -20.58 6.90
CA LYS A 243 10.79 -21.88 7.57
C LYS A 243 9.54 -22.21 8.41
N PRO A 244 8.99 -21.31 9.25
CA PRO A 244 7.79 -21.61 10.03
C PRO A 244 6.60 -21.96 9.15
N PHE A 245 6.36 -21.18 8.09
CA PHE A 245 5.28 -21.44 7.13
C PHE A 245 5.46 -22.77 6.39
N PHE A 246 6.70 -23.06 5.95
CA PHE A 246 7.01 -24.32 5.29
C PHE A 246 6.75 -25.53 6.21
N GLU A 247 7.24 -25.48 7.45
CA GLU A 247 7.15 -26.61 8.39
C GLU A 247 5.73 -26.80 8.96
N SER A 248 5.01 -25.72 9.26
CA SER A 248 3.69 -25.79 9.90
C SER A 248 2.56 -26.08 8.93
N PHE A 249 2.64 -25.53 7.71
CA PHE A 249 1.53 -25.55 6.75
C PHE A 249 1.86 -26.41 5.52
N VAL A 250 2.93 -26.07 4.80
CA VAL A 250 3.23 -26.70 3.49
C VAL A 250 3.60 -28.18 3.65
N LEU A 251 4.48 -28.51 4.59
CA LEU A 251 5.01 -29.86 4.77
C LEU A 251 3.92 -30.88 5.13
N GLY A 252 2.89 -30.46 5.89
CA GLY A 252 1.76 -31.32 6.26
C GLY A 252 0.83 -31.66 5.09
N MET A 253 0.87 -30.90 3.99
CA MET A 253 -0.01 -31.08 2.82
C MET A 253 0.73 -31.57 1.58
N ALA A 254 2.05 -31.38 1.53
CA ALA A 254 2.88 -31.74 0.39
C ALA A 254 2.92 -33.26 0.21
N ARG A 255 2.59 -33.72 -1.00
CA ARG A 255 2.76 -35.12 -1.43
C ARG A 255 4.18 -35.37 -1.91
N ASP A 256 4.75 -34.39 -2.60
CA ASP A 256 6.08 -34.43 -3.19
C ASP A 256 6.74 -33.06 -3.07
N ILE A 257 8.05 -33.06 -2.82
CA ILE A 257 8.85 -31.84 -2.65
C ILE A 257 10.12 -31.95 -3.50
N GLU A 258 10.20 -31.11 -4.52
CA GLU A 258 11.35 -30.97 -5.40
C GLU A 258 12.19 -29.76 -4.94
N GLU A 259 13.49 -29.97 -4.70
CA GLU A 259 14.43 -28.90 -4.36
C GLU A 259 15.28 -28.57 -5.60
N LEU A 260 15.06 -27.37 -6.14
CA LEU A 260 15.73 -26.89 -7.33
C LEU A 260 17.15 -26.46 -6.99
N CYS A 261 18.10 -26.80 -7.87
CA CYS A 261 19.49 -26.39 -7.68
C CYS A 261 19.61 -24.86 -7.81
N PRO A 262 20.37 -24.19 -6.91
CA PRO A 262 20.68 -22.78 -7.07
C PRO A 262 21.59 -22.61 -8.28
N ASP A 263 21.23 -21.70 -9.19
CA ASP A 263 22.12 -21.37 -10.31
C ASP A 263 23.33 -20.60 -9.78
N VAL A 264 24.49 -21.25 -9.84
CA VAL A 264 25.79 -20.73 -9.35
C VAL A 264 26.30 -19.55 -10.19
N SER A 265 25.62 -19.21 -11.29
CA SER A 265 26.09 -18.27 -12.32
C SER A 265 25.32 -16.95 -12.41
N THR A 266 24.31 -16.70 -11.57
CA THR A 266 23.47 -15.48 -11.69
C THR A 266 23.68 -14.47 -10.56
N GLY A 267 23.52 -13.18 -10.88
CA GLY A 267 24.03 -12.05 -10.09
C GLY A 267 23.55 -11.96 -8.63
N PHE A 268 22.34 -12.46 -8.32
CA PHE A 268 21.83 -12.47 -6.94
C PHE A 268 22.38 -13.62 -6.10
N SER A 269 22.91 -14.69 -6.72
CA SER A 269 23.56 -15.80 -6.03
C SER A 269 24.74 -15.30 -5.18
N TYR A 270 25.45 -14.26 -5.64
CA TYR A 270 26.56 -13.65 -4.91
C TYR A 270 26.15 -12.87 -3.65
N LEU A 271 24.91 -12.37 -3.59
CA LEU A 271 24.35 -11.74 -2.38
C LEU A 271 23.81 -12.78 -1.38
N MET A 272 23.53 -13.98 -1.88
CA MET A 272 22.93 -15.09 -1.12
C MET A 272 23.94 -16.19 -0.81
N ASP A 273 25.18 -16.15 -1.30
CA ASP A 273 26.23 -17.09 -0.88
C ASP A 273 26.74 -16.68 0.50
N SER A 274 26.05 -17.15 1.53
CA SER A 274 26.47 -17.01 2.94
C SER A 274 27.59 -17.99 3.33
N THR A 275 28.05 -18.85 2.41
CA THR A 275 29.17 -19.77 2.65
C THR A 275 30.53 -19.12 2.39
N SER A 276 30.82 -18.00 3.05
CA SER A 276 32.20 -17.52 3.18
C SER A 276 32.45 -16.78 4.49
N GLU A 277 31.95 -17.33 5.59
CA GLU A 277 32.58 -17.12 6.91
C GLU A 277 33.38 -18.37 7.26
N GLY A 278 34.61 -18.48 6.74
CA GLY A 278 35.47 -19.60 7.07
C GLY A 278 36.61 -19.92 6.10
N THR A 279 37.31 -18.94 5.56
CA THR A 279 38.69 -19.18 5.10
C THR A 279 39.47 -17.87 5.10
N PRO A 280 40.60 -17.78 5.82
CA PRO A 280 41.39 -16.56 5.83
C PRO A 280 41.98 -16.36 4.44
N VAL A 281 41.94 -15.11 3.99
CA VAL A 281 42.70 -14.60 2.85
C VAL A 281 44.17 -14.94 3.07
N VAL A 282 44.66 -16.00 2.44
CA VAL A 282 46.10 -16.24 2.31
C VAL A 282 46.55 -15.56 1.02
N SER A 283 47.26 -14.47 1.24
CA SER A 283 48.09 -13.73 0.30
C SER A 283 48.90 -14.63 -0.63
N CYS A 284 49.01 -14.19 -1.87
CA CYS A 284 49.84 -14.72 -2.95
C CYS A 284 51.29 -15.01 -2.52
N GLN A 285 51.87 -16.12 -3.01
CA GLN A 285 53.18 -16.20 -3.69
C GLN A 285 53.51 -17.65 -4.17
N PRO A 286 54.47 -17.87 -5.10
CA PRO A 286 54.19 -18.57 -6.36
C PRO A 286 54.85 -19.96 -6.53
N LEU A 287 54.27 -20.72 -7.47
CA LEU A 287 54.82 -21.74 -8.39
C LEU A 287 55.85 -22.76 -7.87
N VAL A 288 55.53 -24.07 -7.92
CA VAL A 288 56.33 -25.17 -8.51
C VAL A 288 55.42 -26.41 -8.71
N THR A 289 55.59 -27.07 -9.87
CA THR A 289 55.13 -28.39 -10.39
C THR A 289 54.87 -29.48 -9.32
N ASP A 290 53.96 -30.46 -9.44
CA ASP A 290 53.74 -31.43 -10.53
C ASP A 290 52.62 -32.45 -10.12
N GLN A 291 52.14 -33.25 -11.09
CA GLN A 291 51.39 -34.53 -10.98
C GLN A 291 49.83 -34.57 -10.89
N LYS A 292 49.27 -34.88 -12.07
CA LYS A 292 48.08 -35.68 -12.45
C LYS A 292 47.27 -36.39 -11.35
N VAL A 293 45.93 -36.30 -11.44
CA VAL A 293 45.02 -37.45 -11.66
C VAL A 293 43.77 -36.97 -12.44
N ASP A 294 43.45 -37.68 -13.52
CA ASP A 294 42.31 -37.48 -14.41
C ASP A 294 40.96 -37.80 -13.75
N THR A 295 39.95 -36.96 -13.97
CA THR A 295 38.54 -37.38 -13.96
C THR A 295 37.78 -36.53 -14.96
N HIS A 296 37.49 -37.14 -16.13
CA HIS A 296 36.74 -36.52 -17.21
C HIS A 296 35.27 -36.36 -16.81
N PHE A 297 34.85 -35.14 -16.49
CA PHE A 297 33.45 -34.73 -16.61
C PHE A 297 33.29 -34.00 -17.95
N ILE A 298 32.57 -34.64 -18.88
CA ILE A 298 32.22 -34.01 -20.16
C ILE A 298 31.14 -32.98 -19.85
N THR A 299 31.55 -31.72 -19.72
CA THR A 299 30.68 -30.55 -19.74
C THR A 299 30.64 -30.05 -21.17
N HIS A 300 29.44 -29.99 -21.76
CA HIS A 300 29.23 -29.24 -23.00
C HIS A 300 29.40 -27.76 -22.66
N ASN A 301 30.59 -27.28 -22.96
CA ASN A 301 31.06 -25.95 -22.66
C ASN A 301 30.62 -25.02 -23.81
N GLU A 302 29.36 -24.59 -23.78
CA GLU A 302 29.01 -23.33 -24.45
C GLU A 302 29.54 -22.20 -23.58
N LYS A 303 30.54 -21.50 -24.11
CA LYS A 303 31.23 -20.39 -23.45
C LYS A 303 30.26 -19.25 -23.16
N CYS A 304 29.70 -19.21 -21.96
CA CYS A 304 29.20 -17.96 -21.38
C CYS A 304 30.38 -17.24 -20.72
N GLU A 305 30.77 -16.10 -21.29
CA GLU A 305 31.78 -15.21 -20.73
C GLU A 305 31.35 -14.73 -19.33
N THR A 306 32.01 -15.24 -18.30
CA THR A 306 31.81 -14.83 -16.91
C THR A 306 32.38 -13.43 -16.67
N ARG A 307 31.57 -12.40 -16.94
CA ARG A 307 31.84 -11.04 -16.43
C ARG A 307 31.63 -11.05 -14.91
N ASN A 308 32.72 -11.16 -14.15
CA ASN A 308 32.76 -10.97 -12.69
C ASN A 308 32.10 -9.63 -12.30
N GLN A 309 30.83 -9.66 -11.88
CA GLN A 309 30.15 -8.49 -11.31
C GLN A 309 30.68 -8.27 -9.89
N LYS A 310 31.37 -7.15 -9.66
CA LYS A 310 31.94 -6.80 -8.35
C LYS A 310 30.86 -6.16 -7.48
N LEU A 311 30.62 -6.73 -6.31
CA LEU A 311 29.86 -6.07 -5.24
C LEU A 311 30.60 -4.79 -4.81
N VAL A 312 29.91 -3.66 -4.83
CA VAL A 312 30.45 -2.36 -4.40
C VAL A 312 29.59 -1.80 -3.29
N ILE A 313 30.20 -1.53 -2.14
CA ILE A 313 29.56 -0.85 -1.02
C ILE A 313 30.00 0.62 -1.05
N ILE A 314 29.03 1.53 -1.08
CA ILE A 314 29.27 2.97 -1.13
C ILE A 314 28.69 3.60 0.14
N ASN A 315 29.51 4.35 0.87
CA ASN A 315 29.07 5.10 2.04
C ASN A 315 28.83 6.56 1.63
N VAL A 316 27.67 7.10 2.00
CA VAL A 316 27.23 8.43 1.61
C VAL A 316 26.59 9.14 2.80
N SER A 317 26.72 10.47 2.84
CA SER A 317 26.19 11.29 3.93
C SER A 317 24.80 11.82 3.59
N GLY A 318 23.77 11.16 4.10
CA GLY A 318 22.39 11.65 4.04
C GLY A 318 21.64 11.26 2.76
N ARG A 319 20.30 11.40 2.84
CA ARG A 319 19.37 10.83 1.85
C ARG A 319 19.50 11.44 0.46
N HIS A 320 19.79 12.74 0.38
CA HIS A 320 19.95 13.43 -0.89
C HIS A 320 21.15 12.88 -1.66
N ASP A 321 22.29 12.78 -0.98
CA ASP A 321 23.53 12.34 -1.59
C ASP A 321 23.50 10.84 -1.90
N GLU A 322 22.81 10.02 -1.10
CA GLU A 322 22.53 8.61 -1.40
C GLU A 322 21.83 8.47 -2.76
N VAL A 323 20.70 9.17 -2.95
CA VAL A 323 19.92 9.10 -4.19
C VAL A 323 20.71 9.68 -5.37
N TRP A 324 21.48 10.75 -5.16
CA TRP A 324 22.34 11.31 -6.19
C TRP A 324 23.44 10.35 -6.63
N THR A 325 24.04 9.63 -5.67
CA THR A 325 25.04 8.60 -5.94
C THR A 325 24.43 7.43 -6.70
N VAL A 326 23.22 7.02 -6.34
CA VAL A 326 22.45 6.01 -7.08
C VAL A 326 22.18 6.48 -8.52
N ALA A 327 21.74 7.71 -8.72
CA ALA A 327 21.51 8.28 -10.06
C ALA A 327 22.79 8.23 -10.92
N LYS A 328 23.94 8.57 -10.34
CA LYS A 328 25.23 8.47 -11.02
C LYS A 328 25.60 7.05 -11.41
N GLU A 329 25.38 6.08 -10.52
CA GLU A 329 25.68 4.68 -10.84
C GLU A 329 24.73 4.14 -11.91
N ILE A 330 23.45 4.54 -11.91
CA ILE A 330 22.50 4.22 -12.99
C ILE A 330 23.02 4.71 -14.34
N LEU A 331 23.45 5.97 -14.42
CA LEU A 331 23.99 6.54 -15.67
C LEU A 331 25.26 5.82 -16.11
N LYS A 332 26.16 5.50 -15.18
CA LYS A 332 27.38 4.74 -15.46
C LYS A 332 27.09 3.31 -15.95
N LEU A 333 26.07 2.65 -15.40
CA LEU A 333 25.62 1.34 -15.89
C LEU A 333 24.99 1.47 -17.29
N THR A 334 24.26 2.55 -17.53
CA THR A 334 23.70 2.84 -18.86
C THR A 334 24.82 3.07 -19.89
N ASP A 335 25.85 3.83 -19.54
CA ASP A 335 27.04 4.05 -20.37
C ASP A 335 27.81 2.74 -20.64
N ALA A 336 27.76 1.79 -19.70
CA ALA A 336 28.31 0.45 -19.86
C ALA A 336 27.45 -0.49 -20.74
N GLY A 337 26.29 -0.02 -21.21
CA GLY A 337 25.40 -0.73 -22.13
C GLY A 337 24.24 -1.48 -21.46
N TYR A 338 24.01 -1.31 -20.15
CA TYR A 338 22.84 -1.90 -19.50
C TYR A 338 21.58 -1.08 -19.81
N ALA A 339 20.50 -1.75 -20.19
CA ALA A 339 19.22 -1.09 -20.38
C ALA A 339 18.65 -0.64 -19.03
N MET A 340 18.11 0.58 -18.96
CA MET A 340 17.59 1.15 -17.70
C MET A 340 16.48 0.30 -17.05
N GLU A 341 15.69 -0.42 -17.85
CA GLU A 341 14.65 -1.34 -17.39
C GLU A 341 15.18 -2.55 -16.60
N THR A 342 16.47 -2.88 -16.75
CA THR A 342 17.12 -3.97 -16.01
C THR A 342 17.68 -3.53 -14.66
N ILE A 343 17.63 -2.22 -14.36
CA ILE A 343 18.20 -1.64 -13.15
C ILE A 343 17.10 -1.43 -12.11
N GLY A 344 17.17 -2.16 -11.00
CA GLY A 344 16.26 -2.01 -9.87
C GLY A 344 16.88 -1.21 -8.71
N VAL A 345 16.11 -0.28 -8.14
CA VAL A 345 16.48 0.44 -6.90
C VAL A 345 15.50 0.02 -5.80
N VAL A 346 16.03 -0.50 -4.68
CA VAL A 346 15.23 -1.03 -3.58
C VAL A 346 15.69 -0.41 -2.26
N ALA A 347 14.74 -0.08 -1.39
CA ALA A 347 14.98 0.38 -0.02
C ALA A 347 13.97 -0.25 0.93
N ARG A 348 14.27 -0.31 2.23
CA ARG A 348 13.35 -0.85 3.24
C ARG A 348 12.03 -0.07 3.29
N SER A 349 12.10 1.25 3.18
CA SER A 349 10.96 2.12 2.91
C SER A 349 11.39 3.20 1.92
N LEU A 350 10.62 3.35 0.85
CA LEU A 350 10.87 4.34 -0.18
C LEU A 350 10.20 5.69 0.12
N GLU A 351 9.24 5.73 1.06
CA GLU A 351 8.51 6.95 1.43
C GLU A 351 9.44 8.13 1.78
N PRO A 352 10.52 7.96 2.58
CA PRO A 352 11.41 9.07 2.94
C PRO A 352 12.23 9.62 1.78
N TYR A 353 12.30 8.88 0.67
CA TYR A 353 13.09 9.23 -0.51
C TYR A 353 12.24 9.76 -1.66
N THR A 354 10.90 9.69 -1.57
CA THR A 354 9.95 10.01 -2.66
C THR A 354 10.24 11.32 -3.37
N ASP A 355 10.33 12.41 -2.61
CA ASP A 355 10.50 13.75 -3.16
C ASP A 355 11.91 13.95 -3.74
N THR A 356 12.91 13.38 -3.07
CA THR A 356 14.31 13.39 -3.50
C THR A 356 14.53 12.61 -4.79
N ILE A 357 13.99 11.39 -4.89
CA ILE A 357 14.08 10.54 -6.09
C ILE A 357 13.45 11.26 -7.27
N LYS A 358 12.24 11.81 -7.12
CA LYS A 358 11.57 12.54 -8.19
C LYS A 358 12.40 13.69 -8.70
N LYS A 359 12.87 14.55 -7.79
CA LYS A 359 13.67 15.71 -8.15
C LYS A 359 14.95 15.29 -8.88
N ILE A 360 15.76 14.41 -8.28
CA ILE A 360 17.07 14.04 -8.81
C ILE A 360 16.94 13.25 -10.12
N PHE A 361 16.01 12.30 -10.20
CA PHE A 361 15.86 11.49 -11.43
C PHE A 361 15.30 12.33 -12.57
N GLN A 362 14.40 13.28 -12.29
CA GLN A 362 13.95 14.26 -13.29
C GLN A 362 15.09 15.16 -13.76
N GLU A 363 15.89 15.71 -12.84
CA GLU A 363 17.07 16.55 -13.16
C GLU A 363 18.09 15.80 -14.04
N ASN A 364 18.26 14.49 -13.83
CA ASN A 364 19.19 13.65 -14.58
C ASN A 364 18.54 12.90 -15.76
N SER A 365 17.27 13.20 -16.10
CA SER A 365 16.52 12.54 -17.18
C SER A 365 16.49 11.01 -17.10
N ILE A 366 16.43 10.45 -15.89
CA ILE A 366 16.33 9.01 -15.63
C ILE A 366 14.84 8.63 -15.60
N PRO A 367 14.31 7.89 -16.59
CA PRO A 367 12.96 7.35 -16.52
C PRO A 367 12.90 6.26 -15.44
N PHE A 368 11.84 6.27 -14.64
CA PHE A 368 11.64 5.27 -13.60
C PHE A 368 10.16 4.93 -13.41
N ALA A 369 9.91 3.67 -13.07
CA ALA A 369 8.65 3.22 -12.49
C ALA A 369 8.84 3.06 -10.98
N THR A 370 7.85 3.45 -10.19
CA THR A 370 7.92 3.34 -8.72
C THR A 370 6.67 2.71 -8.14
N SER A 371 6.84 1.93 -7.08
CA SER A 371 5.76 1.43 -6.25
C SER A 371 5.21 2.50 -5.29
N ILE A 372 5.90 3.63 -5.14
CA ILE A 372 5.49 4.72 -4.26
C ILE A 372 4.24 5.40 -4.80
N GLN A 373 3.20 5.46 -3.97
CA GLN A 373 2.02 6.26 -4.25
C GLN A 373 2.18 7.65 -3.63
N GLU A 374 1.81 8.69 -4.37
CA GLU A 374 1.76 10.04 -3.80
C GLU A 374 0.52 10.21 -2.93
N PRO A 375 0.64 10.77 -1.71
CA PRO A 375 -0.53 11.17 -0.94
C PRO A 375 -1.37 12.16 -1.72
N MET A 376 -2.66 11.87 -1.87
CA MET A 376 -3.63 12.76 -2.53
C MET A 376 -3.73 14.14 -1.87
N GLU A 377 -3.31 14.25 -0.60
CA GLU A 377 -3.24 15.50 0.17
C GLU A 377 -2.30 16.55 -0.45
N LYS A 378 -1.34 16.15 -1.30
CA LYS A 378 -0.50 17.12 -2.01
C LYS A 378 -1.26 17.89 -3.09
N TYR A 379 -2.39 17.36 -3.58
CA TYR A 379 -3.17 17.97 -4.66
C TYR A 379 -4.05 19.10 -4.11
N PRO A 380 -3.97 20.34 -4.65
CA PRO A 380 -4.69 21.49 -4.08
C PRO A 380 -6.22 21.33 -4.09
N LEU A 381 -6.77 20.56 -5.03
CA LEU A 381 -8.19 20.24 -5.07
C LEU A 381 -8.63 19.43 -3.85
N ILE A 382 -7.84 18.42 -3.47
CA ILE A 382 -8.14 17.54 -2.34
C ILE A 382 -8.05 18.33 -1.04
N LYS A 383 -7.04 19.19 -0.88
CA LYS A 383 -6.97 20.13 0.26
C LYS A 383 -8.19 21.04 0.34
N ALA A 384 -8.63 21.59 -0.79
CA ALA A 384 -9.82 22.45 -0.83
C ALA A 384 -11.08 21.69 -0.38
N ILE A 385 -11.29 20.46 -0.88
CA ILE A 385 -12.41 19.61 -0.49
C ILE A 385 -12.34 19.27 1.00
N GLN A 386 -11.18 18.82 1.50
CA GLN A 386 -10.97 18.55 2.93
C GLN A 386 -11.28 19.79 3.77
N ASN A 387 -10.81 20.96 3.34
CA ASN A 387 -11.07 22.19 4.05
C ASN A 387 -12.56 22.56 4.07
N ILE A 388 -13.30 22.36 2.98
CA ILE A 388 -14.75 22.59 2.95
C ILE A 388 -15.48 21.64 3.92
N LEU A 389 -15.12 20.35 3.93
CA LEU A 389 -15.76 19.34 4.78
C LEU A 389 -15.50 19.59 6.27
N LEU A 390 -14.31 20.06 6.61
CA LEU A 390 -13.89 20.32 7.98
C LEU A 390 -14.30 21.70 8.49
N LEU A 391 -14.65 22.64 7.60
CA LEU A 391 -14.90 24.05 7.92
C LEU A 391 -15.90 24.24 9.07
N LYS A 392 -17.00 23.49 9.03
CA LYS A 392 -18.05 23.54 10.05
C LYS A 392 -17.62 22.88 11.36
N ARG A 393 -16.82 21.82 11.28
CA ARG A 393 -16.32 21.08 12.46
C ARG A 393 -15.34 21.94 13.26
N GLU A 394 -14.47 22.67 12.57
CA GLU A 394 -13.48 23.57 13.16
C GLU A 394 -14.03 24.99 13.41
N ASP A 395 -15.36 25.15 13.39
CA ASP A 395 -16.07 26.41 13.61
C ASP A 395 -15.46 27.59 12.82
N PHE A 396 -15.24 27.41 11.52
CA PHE A 396 -14.72 28.43 10.61
C PHE A 396 -13.38 29.02 11.09
N TYR A 397 -12.46 28.16 11.56
CA TYR A 397 -11.12 28.57 11.98
C TYR A 397 -10.39 29.40 10.91
N ARG A 398 -9.86 30.56 11.28
CA ARG A 398 -9.38 31.56 10.31
C ARG A 398 -8.32 31.06 9.32
N PRO A 399 -7.20 30.43 9.74
CA PRO A 399 -6.21 29.91 8.80
C PRO A 399 -6.79 29.00 7.72
N MET A 400 -7.79 28.21 8.08
CA MET A 400 -8.46 27.27 7.19
C MET A 400 -9.37 27.96 6.17
N VAL A 401 -10.10 29.00 6.59
CA VAL A 401 -10.88 29.86 5.69
C VAL A 401 -9.96 30.58 4.69
N MET A 402 -8.80 31.07 5.16
CA MET A 402 -7.82 31.74 4.29
C MET A 402 -7.16 30.77 3.30
N GLU A 403 -6.83 29.55 3.73
CA GLU A 403 -6.33 28.52 2.82
C GLU A 403 -7.37 28.15 1.75
N LEU A 404 -8.65 28.11 2.12
CA LEU A 404 -9.72 27.88 1.16
C LEU A 404 -9.83 29.02 0.14
N PHE A 405 -9.79 30.29 0.57
CA PHE A 405 -9.78 31.45 -0.34
C PHE A 405 -8.54 31.52 -1.22
N GLY A 406 -7.39 31.04 -0.75
CA GLY A 406 -6.16 30.92 -1.54
C GLY A 406 -6.17 29.77 -2.55
N SER A 407 -7.17 28.89 -2.52
CA SER A 407 -7.24 27.73 -3.41
C SER A 407 -7.66 28.14 -4.83
N PRO A 408 -6.97 27.65 -5.88
CA PRO A 408 -7.36 27.93 -7.27
C PRO A 408 -8.74 27.33 -7.64
N TYR A 409 -9.24 26.39 -6.84
CA TYR A 409 -10.51 25.70 -7.03
C TYR A 409 -11.68 26.38 -6.30
N PHE A 410 -11.41 27.33 -5.40
CA PHE A 410 -12.45 28.05 -4.68
C PHE A 410 -12.58 29.47 -5.24
N LYS A 411 -13.19 29.57 -6.43
CA LYS A 411 -13.45 30.86 -7.07
C LYS A 411 -14.76 31.43 -6.55
N ILE A 412 -14.67 32.55 -5.85
CA ILE A 412 -15.85 33.35 -5.50
C ILE A 412 -16.38 33.95 -6.82
N PRO A 413 -17.65 33.72 -7.20
CA PRO A 413 -18.21 34.36 -8.39
C PRO A 413 -18.08 35.87 -8.25
N SER A 414 -17.60 36.53 -9.30
CA SER A 414 -17.52 37.99 -9.36
C SER A 414 -18.92 38.56 -9.11
N CYS A 415 -19.06 39.38 -8.07
CA CYS A 415 -20.31 40.07 -7.82
C CYS A 415 -20.46 41.13 -8.92
N ASP A 416 -21.49 41.01 -9.76
CA ASP A 416 -21.72 41.87 -10.93
C ASP A 416 -21.74 43.35 -10.54
N SER A 417 -20.68 44.09 -10.92
CA SER A 417 -20.60 45.55 -11.21
C SER A 417 -19.20 46.14 -11.04
N THR A 418 -18.23 45.40 -10.50
CA THR A 418 -16.84 45.84 -10.40
C THR A 418 -15.89 44.69 -10.74
N GLU A 419 -14.92 44.92 -11.63
CA GLU A 419 -13.82 43.99 -11.97
C GLU A 419 -12.85 43.75 -10.78
N LEU A 420 -13.34 43.82 -9.54
CA LEU A 420 -12.56 43.47 -8.37
C LEU A 420 -12.56 41.95 -8.21
N ILE A 421 -11.48 41.32 -8.67
CA ILE A 421 -11.16 39.95 -8.27
C ILE A 421 -10.72 40.02 -6.80
N PRO A 422 -11.48 39.46 -5.84
CA PRO A 422 -11.10 39.52 -4.43
C PRO A 422 -9.78 38.78 -4.23
N HIS A 423 -8.69 39.53 -3.99
CA HIS A 423 -7.38 38.94 -3.72
C HIS A 423 -7.37 38.33 -2.30
N PRO A 424 -6.91 37.08 -2.12
CA PRO A 424 -6.87 36.43 -0.80
C PRO A 424 -6.11 37.24 0.27
N ASP A 425 -5.10 38.01 -0.12
CA ASP A 425 -4.30 38.84 0.79
C ASP A 425 -5.12 39.96 1.46
N LEU A 426 -6.12 40.51 0.77
CA LEU A 426 -7.00 41.54 1.32
C LEU A 426 -7.90 40.96 2.40
N TRP A 427 -8.38 39.72 2.22
CA TRP A 427 -9.14 38.99 3.22
C TRP A 427 -8.28 38.60 4.43
N ASP A 428 -7.01 38.24 4.21
CA ASP A 428 -6.05 37.94 5.28
C ASP A 428 -5.80 39.18 6.15
N ALA A 429 -5.58 40.35 5.52
CA ALA A 429 -5.38 41.62 6.21
C ALA A 429 -6.64 42.08 6.98
N LEU A 430 -7.81 42.04 6.34
CA LEU A 430 -9.08 42.45 6.94
C LEU A 430 -9.43 41.58 8.16
N SER A 431 -9.31 40.27 8.04
CA SER A 431 -9.63 39.33 9.12
C SER A 431 -8.69 39.49 10.33
N ARG A 432 -7.41 39.83 10.13
CA ARG A 432 -6.49 40.19 11.23
C ARG A 432 -6.89 41.50 11.90
N ARG A 433 -7.20 42.53 11.12
CA ARG A 433 -7.62 43.84 11.64
C ARG A 433 -8.87 43.71 12.52
N LEU A 434 -9.80 42.84 12.12
CA LEU A 434 -11.03 42.58 12.85
C LEU A 434 -10.90 41.62 14.05
N GLY A 435 -9.71 41.07 14.27
CA GLY A 435 -9.46 40.13 15.36
C GLY A 435 -10.24 38.82 15.22
N ILE A 436 -10.62 38.42 14.01
CA ILE A 436 -11.39 37.20 13.77
C ILE A 436 -10.47 35.99 13.99
N ARG A 437 -10.90 35.02 14.80
CA ARG A 437 -10.13 33.80 15.10
C ARG A 437 -10.87 32.53 14.67
N SER A 438 -12.14 32.43 15.04
CA SER A 438 -13.08 31.36 14.72
C SER A 438 -14.51 31.84 15.01
N GLY A 439 -15.51 31.05 14.63
CA GLY A 439 -16.94 31.29 14.88
C GLY A 439 -17.64 31.90 13.68
N ILE A 440 -18.59 31.16 13.06
CA ILE A 440 -19.39 31.71 11.94
C ILE A 440 -20.11 33.00 12.32
N GLU A 441 -20.63 33.08 13.54
CA GLU A 441 -21.31 34.26 14.05
C GLU A 441 -20.33 35.43 14.23
N CYS A 442 -19.11 35.14 14.69
CA CYS A 442 -18.04 36.13 14.82
C CYS A 442 -17.63 36.68 13.45
N TRP A 443 -17.45 35.79 12.46
CA TRP A 443 -17.20 36.17 11.08
C TRP A 443 -18.27 37.11 10.54
N LEU A 444 -19.54 36.71 10.62
CA LEU A 444 -20.66 37.49 10.08
C LEU A 444 -20.82 38.83 10.81
N ALA A 445 -20.75 38.85 12.14
CA ALA A 445 -20.93 40.07 12.93
C ALA A 445 -19.83 41.11 12.67
N ARG A 446 -18.56 40.67 12.61
CA ARG A 446 -17.42 41.56 12.40
C ARG A 446 -17.36 42.09 10.97
N LEU A 447 -17.69 41.26 9.99
CA LEU A 447 -17.76 41.70 8.59
C LEU A 447 -18.92 42.67 8.36
N GLU A 448 -20.08 42.43 8.99
CA GLU A 448 -21.21 43.35 8.92
C GLU A 448 -20.91 44.72 9.57
N GLN A 449 -20.17 44.72 10.69
CA GLN A 449 -19.71 45.96 11.33
C GLN A 449 -18.85 46.80 10.37
N GLU A 450 -17.85 46.19 9.72
CA GLU A 450 -17.00 46.90 8.76
C GLU A 450 -17.76 47.36 7.53
N ARG A 451 -18.70 46.53 7.03
CA ARG A 451 -19.54 46.90 5.90
C ARG A 451 -20.33 48.17 6.21
N ARG A 452 -20.88 48.31 7.41
CA ARG A 452 -21.59 49.52 7.85
C ARG A 452 -20.66 50.73 7.92
N VAL A 453 -19.48 50.59 8.55
CA VAL A 453 -18.48 51.66 8.62
C VAL A 453 -18.04 52.13 7.23
N LEU A 454 -17.79 51.20 6.32
CA LEU A 454 -17.42 51.52 4.93
C LEU A 454 -18.57 52.19 4.17
N THR A 455 -19.81 51.77 4.42
CA THR A 455 -21.00 52.40 3.80
C THR A 455 -21.20 53.82 4.34
N GLU A 456 -20.99 54.06 5.64
CA GLU A 456 -21.06 55.40 6.25
C GLU A 456 -19.95 56.33 5.74
N LEU A 457 -18.74 55.81 5.53
CA LEU A 457 -17.61 56.56 4.94
C LEU A 457 -17.86 56.93 3.47
N VAL A 458 -18.44 56.02 2.66
CA VAL A 458 -18.80 56.29 1.26
C VAL A 458 -19.95 57.30 1.14
N VAL A 459 -20.85 57.35 2.13
CA VAL A 459 -21.91 58.38 2.18
C VAL A 459 -21.32 59.75 2.54
N HIS A 460 -20.31 59.83 3.42
CA HIS A 460 -19.65 61.10 3.74
C HIS A 460 -18.68 61.61 2.66
N ASP A 461 -18.02 60.74 1.88
CA ASP A 461 -17.17 61.17 0.75
C ASP A 461 -17.96 61.66 -0.48
N ASN A 462 -19.26 61.36 -0.57
CA ASN A 462 -20.14 61.92 -1.61
C ASN A 462 -20.76 63.27 -1.20
N GLU A 463 -20.53 63.75 0.02
CA GLU A 463 -20.87 65.10 0.46
C GLU A 463 -19.62 66.00 0.44
N ASP A 464 -19.08 66.28 -0.75
CA ASP A 464 -18.01 67.28 -0.90
C ASP A 464 -18.61 68.72 -0.89
N PRO A 465 -17.94 69.71 -0.28
CA PRO A 465 -18.49 71.00 0.13
C PRO A 465 -18.48 72.01 -1.02
N LEU A 466 -19.51 71.98 -1.87
CA LEU A 466 -19.70 72.96 -2.96
C LEU A 466 -21.13 73.53 -2.98
N SER A 467 -21.51 74.22 -1.90
CA SER A 467 -22.65 75.16 -1.92
C SER A 467 -22.69 76.06 -0.68
N ARG A 468 -21.64 76.84 -0.45
CA ARG A 468 -21.68 78.02 0.44
C ARG A 468 -20.81 79.16 -0.12
N GLU A 469 -21.11 79.61 -1.32
CA GLU A 469 -20.75 80.98 -1.75
C GLU A 469 -21.97 81.65 -2.40
N ASP A 470 -22.17 82.90 -1.99
CA ASP A 470 -23.02 83.97 -2.52
C ASP A 470 -24.53 84.02 -2.21
N THR A 471 -24.86 84.90 -1.26
CA THR A 471 -25.73 86.07 -1.55
C THR A 471 -25.59 87.15 -0.46
N PHE A 472 -24.54 87.96 -0.57
CA PHE A 472 -24.53 89.32 -0.04
C PHE A 472 -25.20 90.22 -1.11
N VAL A 473 -26.43 90.68 -0.84
CA VAL A 473 -27.15 91.62 -1.72
C VAL A 473 -26.80 93.05 -1.33
N GLU A 474 -26.16 93.76 -2.26
CA GLU A 474 -25.95 95.21 -2.21
C GLU A 474 -27.28 95.97 -2.26
N LYS A 475 -27.48 96.85 -1.27
CA LYS A 475 -28.52 97.90 -1.27
C LYS A 475 -28.19 98.95 -2.33
N LYS A 476 -29.08 99.14 -3.29
CA LYS A 476 -29.27 100.42 -4.00
C LYS A 476 -30.76 100.76 -4.07
N ASN A 477 -31.19 101.64 -3.17
CA ASN A 477 -32.38 102.48 -3.37
C ASN A 477 -31.88 103.91 -3.58
N SER A 478 -32.05 104.40 -4.81
CA SER A 478 -31.92 105.80 -5.20
C SER A 478 -33.21 106.55 -4.85
N TYR A 479 -33.05 107.71 -4.21
CA TYR A 479 -34.07 108.73 -4.05
C TYR A 479 -34.54 109.26 -5.41
N SER A 480 -35.82 109.09 -5.73
CA SER A 480 -36.79 110.11 -6.21
C SER A 480 -38.04 109.43 -6.74
#